data_AF-A0A947VTI2-F1
#
_entry.id   AF-A0A947VTI2-F1
#
_cell.length_a   1.000
_cell.length_b   1.000
_cell.length_c   1.000
_cell.angle_alpha   90.00
_cell.angle_beta   90.00
_cell.angle_gamma   90.00
#
_symmetry.space_group_name_H-M   'P 1'
#
loop_
_entity.id
_entity.type
_entity.pdbx_description
1 polymer ?
#
loop_
_entity_poly.entity_id
_entity_poly.type
_entity_poly.pdbx_seq_one_letter_code
_entity_poly.pdbx_strand_id
1 'polypeptide(L)' 'MYGKTKQKKFSDFKVEDDLKQKVLDYIKTNDSIDNDTCQKTFEIDRGKAYRILEKLEKEKLIKSEGTGKAIKYVLIRA' A
#
# COMPACT_ATOMS: atom_id res chain seq x y z
N MET A 1 0.75 7.78 30.09
CA MET A 1 0.23 6.46 29.65
C MET A 1 -0.30 6.59 28.23
N TYR A 2 0.43 6.08 27.23
CA TYR A 2 -0.04 6.05 25.84
C TYR A 2 -0.97 4.84 25.68
N GLY A 3 -2.27 5.08 25.83
CA GLY A 3 -3.30 4.06 25.64
C GLY A 3 -4.52 4.68 24.99
N LYS A 4 -4.47 4.86 23.67
CA LYS A 4 -5.68 5.09 22.87
C LYS A 4 -5.77 4.00 21.82
N THR A 5 -6.23 2.83 22.27
CA THR A 5 -6.67 1.74 21.41
C THR A 5 -7.88 2.25 20.63
N LYS A 6 -7.66 2.75 19.41
CA LYS A 6 -8.74 3.11 18.50
C LYS A 6 -9.48 1.82 18.15
N GLN A 7 -10.71 1.67 18.63
CA GLN A 7 -11.63 0.64 18.15
C GLN A 7 -11.76 0.79 16.63
N LYS A 8 -11.29 -0.20 15.87
CA LYS A 8 -11.51 -0.27 14.43
C LYS A 8 -12.98 -0.57 14.20
N LYS A 9 -13.70 0.37 13.56
CA LYS A 9 -15.06 0.13 13.08
C LYS A 9 -15.01 -0.89 11.94
N PHE A 10 -15.94 -1.85 11.92
CA PHE A 10 -16.03 -2.91 10.90
C PHE A 10 -16.13 -2.38 9.45
N SER A 11 -16.61 -1.14 9.27
CA SER A 11 -16.69 -0.44 7.98
C SER A 11 -15.31 -0.18 7.35
N ASP A 12 -14.31 0.16 8.16
CA ASP A 12 -12.98 0.54 7.67
C ASP A 12 -12.18 -0.66 7.15
N PHE A 13 -12.44 -1.86 7.68
CA PHE A 13 -11.71 -3.07 7.30
C PHE A 13 -11.98 -3.49 5.85
N LYS A 14 -13.23 -3.33 5.40
CA LYS A 14 -13.64 -3.67 4.03
C LYS A 14 -13.08 -2.70 2.99
N VAL A 15 -12.90 -1.43 3.37
CA VAL A 15 -12.34 -0.39 2.50
C VAL A 15 -10.83 -0.55 2.32
N GLU A 16 -10.11 -1.03 3.35
CA GLU A 16 -8.67 -1.29 3.24
C GLU A 16 -8.36 -2.44 2.25
N ASP A 17 -9.20 -3.47 2.20
CA ASP A 17 -9.00 -4.64 1.33
C ASP A 17 -9.22 -4.30 -0.15
N ASP A 18 -10.29 -3.56 -0.46
CA ASP A 18 -10.57 -3.06 -1.82
C ASP A 18 -9.43 -2.17 -2.35
N LEU A 19 -8.89 -1.29 -1.49
CA LEU A 19 -7.74 -0.45 -1.81
C LEU A 19 -6.48 -1.27 -2.10
N LYS A 20 -6.18 -2.30 -1.31
CA LYS A 20 -5.04 -3.20 -1.58
C LYS A 20 -5.16 -3.84 -2.95
N GLN A 21 -6.36 -4.32 -3.29
CA GLN A 21 -6.62 -4.99 -4.56
C GLN A 21 -6.45 -4.03 -5.74
N LYS A 22 -6.95 -2.80 -5.60
CA LYS A 22 -6.72 -1.72 -6.57
C LYS A 22 -5.26 -1.37 -6.76
N VAL A 23 -4.49 -1.28 -5.67
CA VAL A 23 -3.03 -1.03 -5.74
C VAL A 23 -2.33 -2.18 -6.48
N LEU A 24 -2.68 -3.43 -6.16
CA LEU A 24 -2.13 -4.59 -6.87
C LEU A 24 -2.48 -4.57 -8.36
N ASP A 25 -3.71 -4.28 -8.72
CA ASP A 25 -4.17 -4.21 -10.11
C ASP A 25 -3.45 -3.09 -10.89
N TYR A 26 -3.22 -1.95 -10.23
CA TYR A 26 -2.43 -0.87 -10.78
C TYR A 26 -0.98 -1.29 -11.05
N ILE A 27 -0.33 -1.98 -10.11
CA ILE A 27 1.05 -2.49 -10.29
C ILE A 27 1.08 -3.55 -11.40
N LYS A 28 0.05 -4.38 -11.56
CA LYS A 28 -0.06 -5.33 -12.68
C LYS A 28 -0.08 -4.63 -14.03
N THR A 29 -0.72 -3.46 -14.09
CA THR A 29 -0.91 -2.70 -15.33
C THR A 29 0.27 -1.77 -15.65
N ASN A 30 0.90 -1.20 -14.62
CA ASN A 30 1.96 -0.17 -14.77
C ASN A 30 3.37 -0.68 -14.42
N ASP A 31 3.52 -1.98 -14.17
CA ASP A 31 4.71 -2.71 -13.69
C ASP A 31 5.26 -2.29 -12.31
N SER A 32 5.13 -1.02 -11.93
CA SER A 32 5.65 -0.49 -10.66
C SER A 32 4.79 0.65 -10.11
N ILE A 33 4.87 0.89 -8.81
CA ILE A 33 4.27 2.06 -8.16
C ILE A 33 5.19 2.60 -7.06
N ASP A 34 5.29 3.91 -6.92
CA ASP A 34 5.94 4.54 -5.77
C ASP A 34 4.90 5.10 -4.78
N ASN A 35 5.36 5.57 -3.61
CA ASN A 35 4.47 6.07 -2.57
C ASN A 35 3.70 7.33 -3.01
N ASP A 36 4.35 8.24 -3.73
CA ASP A 36 3.74 9.50 -4.19
C ASP A 36 2.69 9.21 -5.28
N THR A 37 3.01 8.32 -6.22
CA THR A 37 2.06 7.83 -7.22
C THR A 37 0.88 7.10 -6.57
N CYS A 38 1.12 6.26 -5.56
CA CYS A 38 0.05 5.59 -4.81
C CYS A 38 -0.86 6.60 -4.09
N GLN A 39 -0.27 7.64 -3.48
CA GLN A 39 -1.01 8.72 -2.84
C GLN A 39 -1.92 9.45 -3.83
N LYS A 40 -1.38 9.85 -4.98
CA LYS A 40 -2.10 10.62 -6.00
C LYS A 40 -3.16 9.80 -6.74
N THR A 41 -2.84 8.55 -7.06
CA THR A 41 -3.74 7.67 -7.84
C THR A 41 -4.96 7.25 -7.04
N PHE A 42 -4.79 7.02 -5.73
CA PHE A 42 -5.86 6.54 -4.87
C PHE A 42 -6.41 7.61 -3.92
N GLU A 43 -5.94 8.85 -4.04
CA GLU A 43 -6.35 10.00 -3.21
C GLU A 43 -6.34 9.68 -1.71
N ILE A 44 -5.30 8.97 -1.26
CA ILE A 44 -5.13 8.55 0.14
C ILE A 44 -4.04 9.35 0.84
N ASP A 45 -4.06 9.35 2.18
CA ASP A 45 -2.97 9.92 2.96
C ASP A 45 -1.65 9.15 2.77
N ARG A 46 -0.52 9.86 2.83
CA ARG A 46 0.84 9.29 2.68
C ARG A 46 1.11 8.16 3.66
N GLY A 47 0.68 8.30 4.92
CA GLY A 47 0.80 7.26 5.93
C GLY A 47 -0.07 6.04 5.63
N LYS A 48 -1.23 6.24 4.99
CA LYS A 48 -2.10 5.15 4.54
C LYS A 48 -1.50 4.42 3.34
N ALA A 49 -0.97 5.15 2.35
CA ALA A 49 -0.26 4.57 1.21
C ALA A 49 0.92 3.70 1.67
N TYR A 50 1.75 4.23 2.58
CA TYR A 50 2.86 3.48 3.16
C TYR A 50 2.40 2.19 3.85
N ARG A 51 1.35 2.25 4.68
CA ARG A 51 0.82 1.06 5.37
C ARG A 51 0.28 0.01 4.42
N ILE A 52 -0.37 0.41 3.32
CA ILE A 52 -0.89 -0.52 2.32
C ILE A 52 0.28 -1.22 1.63
N LEU A 53 1.27 -0.47 1.15
CA LEU A 53 2.46 -1.01 0.49
C LEU A 53 3.26 -1.92 1.43
N GLU A 54 3.45 -1.52 2.69
CA GLU A 54 4.13 -2.33 3.70
C GLU A 54 3.38 -3.65 3.98
N LYS A 55 2.04 -3.63 4.03
CA LYS A 55 1.24 -4.87 4.19
C LYS A 55 1.40 -5.79 2.99
N LEU A 56 1.31 -5.26 1.77
CA LEU A 56 1.47 -6.02 0.54
C LEU A 56 2.88 -6.63 0.41
N GLU A 57 3.90 -5.91 0.88
CA GLU A 57 5.29 -6.39 0.95
C GLU A 57 5.46 -7.50 1.99
N LYS A 58 4.87 -7.32 3.19
CA LYS A 58 4.83 -8.37 4.23
C LYS A 58 4.10 -9.63 3.78
N GLU A 59 3.04 -9.46 2.98
CA GLU A 59 2.28 -10.54 2.34
C GLU A 59 3.02 -11.16 1.14
N LYS A 60 4.22 -10.66 0.79
CA LYS A 60 5.06 -11.12 -0.33
C LYS A 60 4.35 -11.06 -1.68
N LEU A 61 3.43 -10.12 -1.85
CA LEU A 61 2.77 -9.86 -3.13
C LEU A 61 3.57 -8.86 -3.97
N ILE A 62 4.24 -7.92 -3.30
CA ILE A 62 5.11 -6.91 -3.92
C ILE A 62 6.45 -6.87 -3.21
N LYS A 63 7.46 -6.34 -3.88
CA LYS A 63 8.78 -6.07 -3.30
C LYS A 63 9.17 -4.62 -3.59
N SER A 64 9.87 -3.99 -2.65
CA SER A 64 10.56 -2.73 -2.92
C SER A 64 11.81 -2.97 -3.78
N GLU A 65 11.99 -2.13 -4.79
CA GLU A 65 13.17 -2.04 -5.64
C GLU A 65 13.70 -0.60 -5.63
N GLY A 66 15.02 -0.44 -5.56
CA GLY A 66 15.68 0.84 -5.48
C GLY A 66 16.05 1.25 -4.05
N THR A 67 16.55 2.47 -3.89
CA THR A 67 17.04 2.99 -2.61
C THR A 67 16.63 4.46 -2.41
N GLY A 68 16.38 4.83 -1.15
CA GLY A 68 16.03 6.19 -0.76
C GLY A 68 14.77 6.72 -1.46
N LYS A 69 14.87 7.87 -2.11
CA LYS A 69 13.75 8.54 -2.79
C LYS A 69 13.32 7.86 -4.09
N ALA A 70 14.11 6.91 -4.61
CA ALA A 70 13.83 6.18 -5.83
C ALA A 70 13.24 4.78 -5.57
N ILE A 71 12.75 4.52 -4.35
CA ILE A 71 12.07 3.27 -4.04
C ILE A 71 10.76 3.18 -4.84
N LYS A 72 10.62 2.07 -5.55
CA LYS A 72 9.41 1.65 -6.25
C LYS A 72 9.01 0.28 -5.77
N TYR A 73 7.73 -0.05 -5.87
CA TYR A 73 7.20 -1.34 -5.51
C TYR A 73 6.76 -2.05 -6.78
N VAL A 74 7.23 -3.28 -6.98
CA VAL A 74 6.91 -4.13 -8.13
C VAL A 74 6.30 -5.43 -7.65
N LEU A 75 5.51 -6.08 -8.50
CA LEU A 75 4.99 -7.42 -8.21
C LEU A 75 6.12 -8.43 -8.04
N ILE A 76 5.99 -9.26 -7.02
CA ILE A 76 6.79 -10.48 -6.92
C ILE A 76 6.19 -11.45 -7.93
N ARG A 77 6.86 -11.61 -9.08
CA ARG A 77 6.59 -12.72 -9.99
C ARG A 77 7.14 -13.99 -9.34
N ALA A 78 6.25 -14.95 -9.07
CA ALA A 78 6.62 -16.32 -8.74
C ALA A 78 7.14 -17.04 -9.98
#